data_AF-A0A959Z292-F1
#
_entry.id   AF-A0A959Z292-F1
#
_cell.length_a   1.000
_cell.length_b   1.000
_cell.length_c   1.000
_cell.angle_alpha   90.00
_cell.angle_beta   90.00
_cell.angle_gamma   90.00
#
_symmetry.space_group_name_H-M   'P 1'
#
loop_
_entity.id
_entity.type
_entity.pdbx_description
1 polymer ?
#
loop_
_entity_poly.entity_id
_entity_poly.type
_entity_poly.pdbx_seq_one_letter_code
_entity_poly.pdbx_strand_id
1 'polypeptide(L)'
;MRTQIETGGNMWQRRSSPGGPAYEVPKTPDRSGAHSLFAGALWMGGFSPDNQLKLAAVRFRQVGNDYWPGPLTTTGDASVTSETCIAFDRTWKTRRQDAQLHDVYFTCLNDPDCEVNDIFEDGYTIPPVFFEWPAIGNVALGQSLYLAPFFDYNGDGDYQPTDGDYPGYDLDGVIDCKNKFREDPVPLFGDENIWWVFNDKGNAHTESGGLPIGMEIRAQAFAFSTNDEVNNMTFYNYVLINQGTQTLLNTYFGQWVDVDLGCSDDDFVGCDVQRGLGYGYNGDNNDEGCNGYPGYGLQPPAIGVDFFEGPFQDYDNIDNPLTTNIGDAVDSLGIPYKGIGIGYGDGVEDNERFGMRAFLYHNNNSGVTGDPSVAIQYYNYLRAIWKDNSPNLYGGTGHISDPDADPNTPAFYMFPGDSDPLGWGTGGAVQGDVWTEESEGNDPDDRRFIQSAGPFTLEPGAFNNVTVGVVWARAPGGGPFESVNEVRKADDKAQSLFDNCFQILDGPDAPDIAIQELDRELIVYIDNPQGNNINEEYEQVDPTIPESASDRTYNFQGYQLYQVANEDVSVADLGDVNQARLVFQCDVEDGIGQIVNY
;
A
#
# COMPACT_ATOMS: atom_id res chain seq x y z
N MET A 1 14.12 1.98 0.16
CA MET A 1 13.64 0.65 -0.33
C MET A 1 13.93 -0.55 0.60
N ARG A 2 12.85 -1.13 1.17
CA ARG A 2 12.79 -2.34 2.02
C ARG A 2 12.56 -3.64 1.25
N THR A 3 12.21 -3.53 -0.04
CA THR A 3 11.87 -4.67 -0.87
C THR A 3 12.32 -4.50 -2.33
N GLN A 4 12.15 -5.54 -3.14
CA GLN A 4 12.35 -5.52 -4.58
C GLN A 4 10.99 -5.59 -5.30
N ILE A 5 10.83 -4.74 -6.30
CA ILE A 5 9.67 -4.72 -7.21
C ILE A 5 10.11 -5.19 -8.59
N GLU A 6 9.32 -6.04 -9.22
CA GLU A 6 9.52 -6.43 -10.61
C GLU A 6 8.43 -5.84 -11.52
N THR A 7 8.81 -5.59 -12.75
CA THR A 7 7.98 -5.00 -13.82
C THR A 7 6.94 -5.97 -14.40
N GLY A 8 6.88 -7.21 -13.90
CA GLY A 8 5.98 -8.27 -14.35
C GLY A 8 4.88 -8.61 -13.35
N GLY A 9 4.46 -7.65 -12.53
CA GLY A 9 3.32 -7.77 -11.62
C GLY A 9 3.59 -8.55 -10.31
N ASN A 10 4.78 -9.11 -10.13
CA ASN A 10 5.20 -9.76 -8.89
C ASN A 10 6.07 -8.83 -8.04
N MET A 11 5.90 -8.91 -6.72
CA MET A 11 6.59 -8.10 -5.72
C MET A 11 7.25 -8.99 -4.67
N TRP A 12 8.11 -8.37 -3.85
CA TRP A 12 8.62 -8.91 -2.59
C TRP A 12 9.63 -10.05 -2.67
N GLN A 13 9.83 -10.63 -3.86
CA GLN A 13 10.83 -11.66 -4.12
C GLN A 13 11.95 -11.18 -5.04
N ARG A 14 13.10 -11.86 -4.93
CA ARG A 14 14.15 -11.92 -5.94
C ARG A 14 14.02 -13.20 -6.75
N ARG A 15 13.81 -13.11 -8.07
CA ARG A 15 13.91 -14.29 -8.94
C ARG A 15 15.34 -14.59 -9.43
N SER A 16 16.21 -13.59 -9.44
CA SER A 16 17.60 -13.76 -9.88
C SER A 16 18.43 -14.53 -8.84
N SER A 17 19.22 -15.51 -9.28
CA SER A 17 20.10 -16.33 -8.44
C SER A 17 20.93 -15.48 -7.44
N PRO A 18 20.96 -15.81 -6.14
CA PRO A 18 20.48 -17.05 -5.53
C PRO A 18 18.94 -17.20 -5.39
N GLY A 19 18.15 -16.18 -5.69
CA GLY A 19 16.69 -16.19 -5.53
C GLY A 19 16.27 -16.18 -4.06
N GLY A 20 15.03 -15.75 -3.77
CA GLY A 20 14.48 -15.78 -2.41
C GLY A 20 13.61 -14.58 -2.04
N PRO A 21 13.20 -14.48 -0.77
CA PRO A 21 12.45 -13.34 -0.27
C PRO A 21 13.32 -12.07 -0.33
N ALA A 22 12.65 -10.92 -0.41
CA ALA A 22 13.30 -9.61 -0.46
C ALA A 22 12.60 -8.56 0.40
N TYR A 23 11.44 -8.85 1.00
CA TYR A 23 10.74 -7.94 1.91
C TYR A 23 11.29 -8.04 3.33
N GLU A 24 12.27 -7.19 3.66
CA GLU A 24 12.96 -7.21 4.95
C GLU A 24 12.51 -6.03 5.82
N VAL A 25 11.83 -6.36 6.94
CA VAL A 25 11.36 -5.39 7.93
C VAL A 25 11.56 -5.94 9.34
N PRO A 26 12.20 -5.19 10.27
CA PRO A 26 12.93 -3.96 10.03
C PRO A 26 14.17 -4.21 9.16
N LYS A 27 14.47 -3.26 8.28
CA LYS A 27 15.57 -3.41 7.32
C LYS A 27 16.93 -3.25 8.02
N THR A 28 17.82 -4.22 7.85
CA THR A 28 19.21 -4.14 8.29
C THR A 28 20.10 -3.42 7.25
N PRO A 29 21.23 -2.82 7.67
CA PRO A 29 22.14 -2.12 6.75
C PRO A 29 22.68 -3.00 5.61
N ASP A 30 22.97 -4.27 5.89
CA ASP A 30 23.57 -5.21 4.93
C ASP A 30 22.54 -6.15 4.26
N ARG A 31 21.26 -5.99 4.59
CA ARG A 31 20.15 -6.80 4.11
C ARG A 31 20.28 -8.30 4.42
N SER A 32 20.73 -8.59 5.64
CA SER A 32 20.90 -9.95 6.14
C SER A 32 19.83 -10.36 7.17
N GLY A 33 18.86 -9.48 7.42
CA GLY A 33 17.80 -9.69 8.40
C GLY A 33 16.74 -10.73 7.98
N ALA A 34 15.80 -10.95 8.90
CA ALA A 34 14.61 -11.76 8.65
C ALA A 34 13.63 -11.00 7.72
N HIS A 35 12.91 -11.77 6.91
CA HIS A 35 11.95 -11.25 5.93
C HIS A 35 10.55 -11.47 6.45
N SER A 36 9.61 -10.57 6.15
CA SER A 36 8.21 -10.72 6.61
C SER A 36 7.27 -11.27 5.55
N LEU A 37 7.67 -11.24 4.28
CA LEU A 37 6.87 -11.70 3.14
C LEU A 37 7.80 -12.28 2.09
N PHE A 38 7.36 -13.34 1.42
CA PHE A 38 8.12 -13.95 0.33
C PHE A 38 7.77 -13.33 -1.02
N ALA A 39 6.48 -13.31 -1.37
CA ALA A 39 6.00 -12.85 -2.66
C ALA A 39 4.60 -12.24 -2.57
N GLY A 40 4.29 -11.37 -3.53
CA GLY A 40 2.94 -10.83 -3.69
C GLY A 40 2.64 -10.51 -5.14
N ALA A 41 1.36 -10.51 -5.50
CA ALA A 41 0.91 -10.20 -6.86
C ALA A 41 -0.55 -9.74 -6.92
N LEU A 42 -0.86 -8.93 -7.93
CA LEU A 42 -2.22 -8.56 -8.27
C LEU A 42 -2.86 -9.63 -9.15
N TRP A 43 -4.04 -10.12 -8.76
CA TRP A 43 -4.87 -11.03 -9.54
C TRP A 43 -6.15 -10.33 -9.96
N MET A 44 -6.63 -10.66 -11.15
CA MET A 44 -7.86 -10.11 -11.67
C MET A 44 -8.54 -11.06 -12.64
N GLY A 45 -9.87 -11.08 -12.62
CA GLY A 45 -10.62 -11.83 -13.61
C GLY A 45 -12.11 -11.56 -13.58
N GLY A 46 -12.78 -11.91 -14.68
CA GLY A 46 -14.20 -11.74 -14.88
C GLY A 46 -14.66 -12.45 -16.15
N PHE A 47 -15.97 -12.45 -16.40
CA PHE A 47 -16.56 -13.10 -17.57
C PHE A 47 -16.92 -12.08 -18.64
N SER A 48 -16.50 -12.35 -19.87
CA SER A 48 -16.97 -11.63 -21.04
C SER A 48 -18.45 -11.94 -21.34
N PRO A 49 -19.14 -11.15 -22.20
CA PRO A 49 -20.55 -11.36 -22.51
C PRO A 49 -20.86 -12.70 -23.20
N ASP A 50 -19.85 -13.35 -23.80
CA ASP A 50 -19.92 -14.70 -24.36
C ASP A 50 -19.57 -15.81 -23.34
N ASN A 51 -19.52 -15.45 -22.04
CA ASN A 51 -19.27 -16.35 -20.91
C ASN A 51 -17.90 -17.03 -20.96
N GLN A 52 -16.88 -16.34 -21.45
CA GLN A 52 -15.48 -16.76 -21.36
C GLN A 52 -14.81 -16.10 -20.16
N LEU A 53 -14.09 -16.89 -19.36
CA LEU A 53 -13.28 -16.35 -18.29
C LEU A 53 -12.08 -15.62 -18.89
N LYS A 54 -11.97 -14.33 -18.58
CA LYS A 54 -10.76 -13.53 -18.74
C LYS A 54 -10.09 -13.41 -17.38
N LEU A 55 -8.80 -13.67 -17.29
CA LEU A 55 -8.07 -13.71 -16.02
C LEU A 55 -6.60 -13.43 -16.26
N ALA A 56 -5.98 -12.62 -15.40
CA ALA A 56 -4.55 -12.52 -15.25
C ALA A 56 -4.16 -12.78 -13.78
N ALA A 57 -3.26 -13.74 -13.55
CA ALA A 57 -2.81 -14.06 -12.20
C ALA A 57 -1.38 -14.63 -12.24
N VAL A 58 -0.51 -14.14 -11.35
CA VAL A 58 0.84 -14.69 -11.18
C VAL A 58 1.10 -15.03 -9.72
N ARG A 59 1.86 -16.09 -9.46
CA ARG A 59 2.46 -16.35 -8.14
C ARG A 59 3.94 -15.98 -8.23
N PHE A 60 4.81 -16.99 -8.24
CA PHE A 60 6.25 -16.83 -8.22
C PHE A 60 6.88 -16.56 -9.60
N ARG A 61 6.10 -16.74 -10.68
CA ARG A 61 6.60 -16.77 -12.07
C ARG A 61 7.70 -17.81 -12.30
N GLN A 62 7.58 -18.94 -11.60
CA GLN A 62 8.46 -20.11 -11.75
C GLN A 62 7.98 -21.04 -12.85
N VAL A 63 6.66 -21.07 -13.10
CA VAL A 63 6.02 -21.98 -14.07
C VAL A 63 5.40 -21.25 -15.25
N GLY A 64 5.21 -19.94 -15.14
CA GLY A 64 4.73 -19.12 -16.24
C GLY A 64 4.68 -17.62 -15.91
N ASN A 65 3.93 -16.89 -16.73
CA ASN A 65 3.74 -15.46 -16.58
C ASN A 65 2.46 -15.01 -17.28
N ASP A 66 1.77 -14.04 -16.67
CA ASP A 66 0.55 -13.44 -17.21
C ASP A 66 0.66 -11.93 -17.40
N TYR A 67 1.80 -11.31 -16.99
CA TYR A 67 2.02 -9.86 -17.08
C TYR A 67 3.32 -9.50 -17.80
N TRP A 68 3.33 -8.41 -18.57
CA TRP A 68 4.49 -7.92 -19.31
C TRP A 68 4.69 -6.42 -19.08
N PRO A 69 5.93 -5.91 -19.11
CA PRO A 69 6.18 -4.49 -18.94
C PRO A 69 5.59 -3.66 -20.08
N GLY A 70 5.25 -2.40 -19.78
CA GLY A 70 4.86 -1.38 -20.75
C GLY A 70 3.35 -1.16 -20.90
N PRO A 71 2.98 0.00 -21.47
CA PRO A 71 1.58 0.34 -21.75
C PRO A 71 1.02 -0.43 -22.94
N LEU A 72 -0.30 -0.61 -22.96
CA LEU A 72 -1.02 -1.16 -24.11
C LEU A 72 -1.42 -0.05 -25.07
N THR A 73 -1.71 -0.43 -26.31
CA THR A 73 -2.33 0.46 -27.28
C THR A 73 -3.76 0.83 -26.87
N THR A 74 -4.12 2.10 -27.04
CA THR A 74 -5.48 2.64 -26.80
C THR A 74 -6.38 2.55 -28.04
N THR A 75 -5.89 1.94 -29.13
CA THR A 75 -6.59 1.81 -30.42
C THR A 75 -7.64 0.70 -30.46
N GLY A 76 -7.98 0.12 -29.30
CA GLY A 76 -8.99 -0.93 -29.12
C GLY A 76 -8.47 -2.35 -29.33
N ASP A 77 -7.23 -2.54 -29.78
CA ASP A 77 -6.60 -3.86 -29.86
C ASP A 77 -5.93 -4.27 -28.55
N ALA A 78 -5.61 -3.32 -27.66
CA ALA A 78 -4.94 -3.56 -26.39
C ALA A 78 -3.71 -4.46 -26.58
N SER A 79 -2.78 -4.04 -27.41
CA SER A 79 -1.57 -4.80 -27.76
C SER A 79 -0.31 -4.07 -27.32
N VAL A 80 0.80 -4.79 -27.27
CA VAL A 80 2.13 -4.24 -26.98
C VAL A 80 3.17 -4.99 -27.81
N THR A 81 4.22 -4.28 -28.21
CA THR A 81 5.34 -4.88 -28.96
C THR A 81 6.44 -5.34 -28.02
N SER A 82 7.29 -6.28 -28.47
CA SER A 82 8.45 -6.71 -27.67
C SER A 82 9.42 -5.56 -27.41
N GLU A 83 9.56 -4.63 -28.36
CA GLU A 83 10.38 -3.44 -28.24
C GLU A 83 9.85 -2.50 -27.16
N THR A 84 8.54 -2.29 -27.10
CA THR A 84 7.89 -1.53 -26.01
C THR A 84 8.09 -2.23 -24.68
N CYS A 85 7.90 -3.56 -24.59
CA CYS A 85 8.14 -4.30 -23.36
C CYS A 85 9.58 -4.14 -22.86
N ILE A 86 10.57 -4.21 -23.75
CA ILE A 86 11.99 -4.02 -23.38
C ILE A 86 12.26 -2.58 -22.92
N ALA A 87 11.67 -1.59 -23.60
CA ALA A 87 11.86 -0.18 -23.23
C ALA A 87 11.28 0.15 -21.84
N PHE A 88 10.19 -0.52 -21.46
CA PHE A 88 9.51 -0.35 -20.18
C PHE A 88 9.87 -1.41 -19.14
N ASP A 89 10.84 -2.30 -19.41
CA ASP A 89 11.37 -3.25 -18.42
C ASP A 89 12.32 -2.55 -17.44
N ARG A 90 11.80 -1.52 -16.77
CA ARG A 90 12.48 -0.68 -15.79
C ARG A 90 11.47 -0.06 -14.83
N THR A 91 11.98 0.48 -13.73
CA THR A 91 11.22 1.29 -12.78
C THR A 91 11.84 2.69 -12.68
N TRP A 92 11.02 3.67 -12.31
CA TRP A 92 11.47 5.05 -12.05
C TRP A 92 11.35 5.34 -10.57
N LYS A 93 12.43 5.83 -9.97
CA LYS A 93 12.47 6.12 -8.54
C LYS A 93 12.55 7.63 -8.35
N THR A 94 11.60 8.18 -7.65
CA THR A 94 11.50 9.62 -7.41
C THR A 94 11.39 9.88 -5.91
N ARG A 95 11.73 11.10 -5.49
CA ARG A 95 11.57 11.56 -4.12
C ARG A 95 10.71 12.80 -4.11
N ARG A 96 9.83 12.91 -3.10
CA ARG A 96 9.02 14.12 -2.90
C ARG A 96 9.91 15.35 -2.70
N GLN A 97 10.99 15.21 -1.93
CA GLN A 97 11.99 16.26 -1.69
C GLN A 97 12.64 16.78 -2.98
N ASP A 98 12.94 15.90 -3.94
CA ASP A 98 13.53 16.31 -5.21
C ASP A 98 12.56 17.20 -6.02
N ALA A 99 11.26 16.91 -5.95
CA ALA A 99 10.21 17.71 -6.59
C ALA A 99 10.01 19.05 -5.86
N GLN A 100 10.01 19.05 -4.53
CA GLN A 100 9.92 20.29 -3.72
C GLN A 100 11.08 21.24 -4.03
N LEU A 101 12.32 20.74 -4.06
CA LEU A 101 13.48 21.56 -4.40
C LEU A 101 13.42 22.10 -5.84
N HIS A 102 12.85 21.32 -6.77
CA HIS A 102 12.63 21.77 -8.14
C HIS A 102 11.61 22.90 -8.22
N ASP A 103 10.47 22.74 -7.56
CA ASP A 103 9.42 23.75 -7.50
C ASP A 103 9.93 25.06 -6.89
N VAL A 104 10.63 24.98 -5.74
CA VAL A 104 11.26 26.14 -5.09
C VAL A 104 12.25 26.84 -6.02
N TYR A 105 13.07 26.08 -6.75
CA TYR A 105 14.05 26.66 -7.67
C TYR A 105 13.37 27.46 -8.80
N PHE A 106 12.36 26.89 -9.47
CA PHE A 106 11.68 27.57 -10.57
C PHE A 106 10.78 28.72 -10.11
N THR A 107 10.15 28.58 -8.94
CA THR A 107 9.40 29.66 -8.30
C THR A 107 10.32 30.83 -7.95
N CYS A 108 11.50 30.58 -7.36
CA CYS A 108 12.49 31.62 -7.08
C CYS A 108 13.01 32.31 -8.36
N LEU A 109 13.25 31.56 -9.45
CA LEU A 109 13.65 32.15 -10.73
C LEU A 109 12.61 33.13 -11.31
N ASN A 110 11.33 32.91 -11.00
CA ASN A 110 10.22 33.74 -11.47
C ASN A 110 9.85 34.86 -10.47
N ASP A 111 10.42 34.86 -9.27
CA ASP A 111 10.24 35.90 -8.27
C ASP A 111 11.37 36.95 -8.37
N PRO A 112 11.07 38.21 -8.72
CA PRO A 112 12.07 39.27 -8.82
C PRO A 112 12.76 39.62 -7.50
N ASP A 113 12.17 39.23 -6.35
CA ASP A 113 12.69 39.50 -5.02
C ASP A 113 13.45 38.30 -4.43
N CYS A 114 13.56 37.17 -5.16
CA CYS A 114 14.26 35.97 -4.73
C CYS A 114 15.66 35.86 -5.35
N GLU A 115 16.68 35.64 -4.52
CA GLU A 115 18.06 35.42 -4.96
C GLU A 115 18.39 33.91 -4.89
N VAL A 116 18.35 33.24 -6.03
CA VAL A 116 18.55 31.77 -6.11
C VAL A 116 19.84 31.28 -5.45
N ASN A 117 20.93 32.06 -5.48
CA ASN A 117 22.21 31.67 -4.88
C ASN A 117 22.19 31.70 -3.35
N ASP A 118 21.22 32.40 -2.74
CA ASP A 118 21.05 32.42 -1.28
C ASP A 118 20.35 31.12 -0.80
N ILE A 119 19.59 30.46 -1.67
CA ILE A 119 18.89 29.19 -1.38
C ILE A 119 19.74 27.99 -1.84
N PHE A 120 20.39 28.10 -3.00
CA PHE A 120 21.19 27.04 -3.61
C PHE A 120 22.64 27.49 -3.76
N GLU A 121 23.37 27.62 -2.65
CA GLU A 121 24.75 28.13 -2.61
C GLU A 121 25.72 27.34 -3.52
N ASP A 122 25.55 26.01 -3.56
CA ASP A 122 26.32 25.08 -4.40
C ASP A 122 25.74 24.90 -5.82
N GLY A 123 24.67 25.63 -6.13
CA GLY A 123 23.90 25.52 -7.36
C GLY A 123 22.87 24.39 -7.34
N TYR A 124 21.85 24.52 -8.19
CA TYR A 124 20.82 23.51 -8.38
C TYR A 124 21.11 22.64 -9.61
N THR A 125 20.85 21.35 -9.51
CA THR A 125 20.90 20.41 -10.64
C THR A 125 19.61 19.62 -10.69
N ILE A 126 18.93 19.65 -11.85
CA ILE A 126 17.71 18.87 -12.06
C ILE A 126 18.03 17.37 -11.94
N PRO A 127 17.29 16.62 -11.11
CA PRO A 127 17.47 15.19 -10.97
C PRO A 127 17.40 14.46 -12.33
N PRO A 128 18.35 13.57 -12.67
CA PRO A 128 18.34 12.87 -13.94
C PRO A 128 17.04 12.10 -14.23
N VAL A 129 16.40 11.59 -13.18
CA VAL A 129 15.13 10.86 -13.31
C VAL A 129 13.99 11.74 -13.85
N PHE A 130 14.04 13.06 -13.69
CA PHE A 130 13.01 13.95 -14.24
C PHE A 130 13.09 13.92 -15.77
N PHE A 131 14.27 13.95 -16.37
CA PHE A 131 14.41 13.82 -17.82
C PHE A 131 14.05 12.43 -18.37
N GLU A 132 14.11 11.40 -17.52
CA GLU A 132 13.76 10.03 -17.89
C GLU A 132 12.30 9.70 -17.57
N TRP A 133 11.58 10.59 -16.89
CA TRP A 133 10.23 10.35 -16.38
C TRP A 133 9.26 10.11 -17.54
N PRO A 134 8.48 9.02 -17.52
CA PRO A 134 7.64 8.62 -18.64
C PRO A 134 6.27 9.33 -18.59
N ALA A 135 6.26 10.66 -18.40
CA ALA A 135 5.03 11.46 -18.35
C ALA A 135 4.24 11.34 -19.67
N ILE A 136 4.93 11.53 -20.80
CA ILE A 136 4.32 11.56 -22.13
C ILE A 136 4.55 10.23 -22.86
N GLY A 137 3.47 9.60 -23.29
CA GLY A 137 3.51 8.39 -24.11
C GLY A 137 3.69 8.65 -25.61
N ASN A 138 4.15 7.63 -26.33
CA ASN A 138 4.35 7.72 -27.77
C ASN A 138 3.04 7.42 -28.52
N VAL A 139 2.28 8.47 -28.82
CA VAL A 139 1.01 8.38 -29.57
C VAL A 139 1.16 7.75 -30.97
N ALA A 140 2.35 7.83 -31.60
CA ALA A 140 2.59 7.17 -32.89
C ALA A 140 2.67 5.65 -32.78
N LEU A 141 2.93 5.13 -31.57
CA LEU A 141 2.84 3.70 -31.22
C LEU A 141 1.48 3.33 -30.64
N GLY A 142 0.51 4.24 -30.64
CA GLY A 142 -0.84 4.00 -30.10
C GLY A 142 -0.93 4.06 -28.57
N GLN A 143 0.06 4.60 -27.88
CA GLN A 143 0.04 4.77 -26.42
C GLN A 143 -0.84 5.96 -26.00
N SER A 144 -1.26 5.97 -24.73
CA SER A 144 -1.87 7.16 -24.09
C SER A 144 -0.93 8.36 -24.19
N LEU A 145 -1.48 9.57 -24.39
CA LEU A 145 -0.67 10.80 -24.37
C LEU A 145 -0.05 11.01 -22.99
N TYR A 146 -0.84 10.86 -21.93
CA TYR A 146 -0.38 10.94 -20.55
C TYR A 146 -0.29 9.53 -19.96
N LEU A 147 0.91 9.16 -19.50
CA LEU A 147 1.23 7.86 -18.91
C LEU A 147 1.45 7.99 -17.40
N ALA A 148 2.56 8.60 -16.99
CA ALA A 148 2.86 8.87 -15.58
C ALA A 148 2.36 10.27 -15.16
N PRO A 149 1.95 10.45 -13.90
CA PRO A 149 1.52 11.76 -13.40
C PRO A 149 2.68 12.75 -13.40
N PHE A 150 2.40 14.01 -13.73
CA PHE A 150 3.36 15.11 -13.71
C PHE A 150 2.64 16.41 -13.35
N PHE A 151 3.41 17.34 -12.80
CA PHE A 151 3.00 18.74 -12.65
C PHE A 151 3.52 19.53 -13.85
N ASP A 152 2.61 20.20 -14.54
CA ASP A 152 2.88 21.09 -15.67
C ASP A 152 3.00 22.52 -15.13
N TYR A 153 4.24 22.98 -14.94
CA TYR A 153 4.54 24.24 -14.28
C TYR A 153 4.15 25.45 -15.14
N ASN A 154 4.33 25.34 -16.45
CA ASN A 154 4.10 26.46 -17.38
C ASN A 154 2.69 26.42 -18.05
N GLY A 155 1.95 25.31 -17.89
CA GLY A 155 0.59 25.11 -18.38
C GLY A 155 0.50 24.85 -19.88
N ASP A 156 1.56 24.37 -20.53
CA ASP A 156 1.59 24.13 -21.98
C ASP A 156 1.12 22.72 -22.41
N GLY A 157 0.96 21.81 -21.45
CA GLY A 157 0.48 20.44 -21.63
C GLY A 157 1.52 19.43 -22.07
N ASP A 158 2.79 19.84 -22.22
CA ASP A 158 3.94 18.96 -22.45
C ASP A 158 4.67 18.70 -21.11
N TYR A 159 5.77 17.93 -21.15
CA TYR A 159 6.61 17.67 -19.97
C TYR A 159 8.07 18.01 -20.28
N GLN A 160 8.53 19.13 -19.75
CA GLN A 160 9.89 19.61 -19.78
C GLN A 160 10.41 20.05 -18.40
N PRO A 161 11.29 19.23 -17.79
CA PRO A 161 11.94 19.61 -16.54
C PRO A 161 12.76 20.90 -16.60
N THR A 162 13.21 21.33 -17.79
CA THR A 162 13.91 22.62 -17.91
C THR A 162 12.98 23.83 -17.82
N ASP A 163 11.67 23.63 -17.95
CA ASP A 163 10.66 24.67 -17.90
C ASP A 163 9.88 24.66 -16.57
N GLY A 164 10.28 23.80 -15.63
CA GLY A 164 9.74 23.71 -14.27
C GLY A 164 8.93 22.43 -13.98
N ASP A 165 8.74 21.56 -14.97
CA ASP A 165 7.88 20.38 -14.81
C ASP A 165 8.55 19.27 -14.00
N TYR A 166 7.78 18.62 -13.13
CA TYR A 166 8.29 17.55 -12.26
C TYR A 166 7.30 16.38 -12.13
N PRO A 167 7.75 15.19 -11.69
CA PRO A 167 6.87 14.05 -11.41
C PRO A 167 5.76 14.44 -10.43
N GLY A 168 4.50 14.06 -10.71
CA GLY A 168 3.31 14.73 -10.16
C GLY A 168 3.00 14.42 -8.70
N TYR A 169 3.79 14.95 -7.77
CA TYR A 169 3.50 14.99 -6.33
C TYR A 169 2.51 16.12 -6.02
N ASP A 170 1.59 15.87 -5.10
CA ASP A 170 0.70 16.91 -4.56
C ASP A 170 1.42 17.72 -3.48
N LEU A 171 2.14 18.76 -3.90
CA LEU A 171 2.91 19.62 -3.00
C LEU A 171 2.04 20.65 -2.28
N ASP A 172 1.00 21.15 -2.93
CA ASP A 172 0.07 22.15 -2.38
C ASP A 172 -1.06 21.55 -1.55
N GLY A 173 -1.17 20.22 -1.55
CA GLY A 173 -2.15 19.46 -0.78
C GLY A 173 -3.59 19.66 -1.25
N VAL A 174 -3.77 19.97 -2.54
CA VAL A 174 -5.08 20.35 -3.11
C VAL A 174 -5.89 19.17 -3.63
N ILE A 175 -5.31 17.97 -3.70
CA ILE A 175 -6.00 16.78 -4.21
C ILE A 175 -6.95 16.24 -3.14
N ASP A 176 -8.24 16.27 -3.44
CA ASP A 176 -9.27 15.60 -2.64
C ASP A 176 -9.21 14.09 -2.89
N CYS A 177 -8.84 13.31 -1.88
CA CYS A 177 -8.89 11.84 -1.92
C CYS A 177 -10.19 11.25 -1.38
N LYS A 178 -11.02 12.03 -0.68
CA LYS A 178 -12.26 11.57 -0.07
C LYS A 178 -13.37 11.48 -1.11
N ASN A 179 -13.47 12.50 -1.98
CA ASN A 179 -14.51 12.56 -3.02
C ASN A 179 -13.97 12.28 -4.42
N LYS A 180 -13.18 11.20 -4.56
CA LYS A 180 -12.62 10.81 -5.86
C LYS A 180 -13.62 10.06 -6.71
N PHE A 181 -13.74 10.49 -7.95
CA PHE A 181 -14.40 9.77 -9.03
C PHE A 181 -13.40 9.01 -9.88
N ARG A 182 -13.93 8.17 -10.75
CA ARG A 182 -13.18 7.23 -11.58
C ARG A 182 -12.15 7.91 -12.49
N GLU A 183 -12.43 9.12 -12.92
CA GLU A 183 -11.62 9.87 -13.89
C GLU A 183 -10.54 10.74 -13.22
N ASP A 184 -10.56 10.85 -11.89
CA ASP A 184 -9.63 11.73 -11.18
C ASP A 184 -8.19 11.19 -11.26
N PRO A 185 -7.21 12.07 -11.51
CA PRO A 185 -5.82 11.66 -11.60
C PRO A 185 -5.30 11.19 -10.24
N VAL A 186 -4.46 10.15 -10.26
CA VAL A 186 -3.76 9.67 -9.06
C VAL A 186 -2.35 10.27 -9.02
N PRO A 187 -2.02 11.08 -8.00
CA PRO A 187 -0.69 11.67 -7.88
C PRO A 187 0.34 10.63 -7.43
N LEU A 188 1.59 11.06 -7.34
CA LEU A 188 2.62 10.31 -6.62
C LEU A 188 2.50 10.54 -5.12
N PHE A 189 2.64 9.46 -4.36
CA PHE A 189 2.60 9.46 -2.90
C PHE A 189 3.96 9.13 -2.29
N GLY A 190 4.11 9.39 -0.98
CA GLY A 190 5.27 9.04 -0.18
C GLY A 190 6.51 9.92 -0.39
N ASP A 191 7.46 9.79 0.52
CA ASP A 191 8.75 10.48 0.44
C ASP A 191 9.69 9.79 -0.56
N GLU A 192 9.67 8.46 -0.57
CA GLU A 192 10.25 7.63 -1.63
C GLU A 192 9.13 6.99 -2.46
N ASN A 193 9.21 7.13 -3.78
CA ASN A 193 8.26 6.52 -4.72
C ASN A 193 9.00 5.69 -5.78
N ILE A 194 8.36 4.62 -6.21
CA ILE A 194 8.77 3.81 -7.37
C ILE A 194 7.56 3.68 -8.26
N TRP A 195 7.68 4.13 -9.51
CA TRP A 195 6.62 4.03 -10.50
C TRP A 195 7.01 3.05 -11.63
N TRP A 196 6.04 2.30 -12.14
CA TRP A 196 6.19 1.45 -13.32
C TRP A 196 4.84 1.18 -14.00
N VAL A 197 4.88 0.67 -15.24
CA VAL A 197 3.69 0.28 -16.00
C VAL A 197 3.87 -1.10 -16.59
N PHE A 198 2.81 -1.91 -16.52
CA PHE A 198 2.76 -3.26 -17.05
C PHE A 198 1.35 -3.60 -17.54
N ASN A 199 1.18 -4.75 -18.18
CA ASN A 199 -0.08 -5.17 -18.79
C ASN A 199 -0.26 -6.68 -18.80
N ASP A 200 -1.48 -7.16 -19.01
CA ASP A 200 -1.77 -8.60 -19.12
C ASP A 200 -1.82 -9.14 -20.56
N LYS A 201 -1.49 -8.34 -21.58
CA LYS A 201 -1.72 -8.73 -22.99
C LYS A 201 -0.47 -8.59 -23.87
N GLY A 202 0.69 -8.86 -23.30
CA GLY A 202 1.97 -8.95 -24.02
C GLY A 202 2.20 -10.29 -24.71
N ASN A 203 1.70 -11.39 -24.17
CA ASN A 203 1.76 -12.72 -24.80
C ASN A 203 0.67 -13.64 -24.23
N ALA A 204 0.71 -14.92 -24.57
CA ALA A 204 -0.14 -15.94 -23.95
C ALA A 204 0.16 -16.06 -22.46
N HIS A 205 -0.88 -16.16 -21.65
CA HIS A 205 -0.81 -16.44 -20.21
C HIS A 205 -0.38 -17.88 -19.99
N THR A 206 0.75 -18.07 -19.30
CA THR A 206 1.29 -19.41 -19.05
C THR A 206 1.33 -19.79 -17.58
N GLU A 207 1.09 -18.86 -16.64
CA GLU A 207 0.98 -19.22 -15.22
C GLU A 207 -0.42 -19.73 -14.91
N SER A 208 -1.45 -18.91 -15.19
CA SER A 208 -2.84 -19.30 -14.93
C SER A 208 -3.46 -20.09 -16.09
N GLY A 209 -2.96 -19.88 -17.31
CA GLY A 209 -3.59 -20.36 -18.54
C GLY A 209 -4.89 -19.62 -18.89
N GLY A 210 -5.13 -18.45 -18.29
CA GLY A 210 -6.28 -17.58 -18.55
C GLY A 210 -6.27 -16.98 -19.95
N LEU A 211 -7.41 -16.41 -20.35
CA LEU A 211 -7.45 -15.54 -21.52
C LEU A 211 -7.20 -14.10 -21.07
N PRO A 212 -6.38 -13.32 -21.79
CA PRO A 212 -6.08 -11.96 -21.40
C PRO A 212 -7.32 -11.07 -21.47
N ILE A 213 -7.39 -10.13 -20.52
CA ILE A 213 -8.38 -9.07 -20.39
C ILE A 213 -8.05 -7.96 -21.39
N GLY A 214 -6.78 -7.58 -21.53
CA GLY A 214 -6.37 -6.31 -22.14
C GLY A 214 -6.27 -5.19 -21.10
N MET A 215 -5.79 -5.54 -19.90
CA MET A 215 -5.59 -4.63 -18.79
C MET A 215 -4.21 -3.98 -18.89
N GLU A 216 -4.17 -2.66 -18.86
CA GLU A 216 -2.97 -1.86 -18.53
C GLU A 216 -3.00 -1.51 -17.04
N ILE A 217 -1.87 -1.65 -16.36
CA ILE A 217 -1.71 -1.36 -14.95
C ILE A 217 -0.57 -0.35 -14.79
N ARG A 218 -0.89 0.83 -14.28
CA ARG A 218 0.09 1.85 -13.88
C ARG A 218 0.22 1.78 -12.37
N ALA A 219 1.40 1.47 -11.90
CA ALA A 219 1.62 1.11 -10.52
C ALA A 219 2.64 2.03 -9.86
N GLN A 220 2.43 2.26 -8.58
CA GLN A 220 3.41 2.89 -7.73
C GLN A 220 3.56 2.13 -6.40
N ALA A 221 4.78 2.10 -5.89
CA ALA A 221 5.11 1.62 -4.55
C ALA A 221 5.79 2.77 -3.82
N PHE A 222 5.33 3.08 -2.61
CA PHE A 222 5.80 4.24 -1.87
C PHE A 222 5.92 3.96 -0.38
N ALA A 223 6.75 4.76 0.28
CA ALA A 223 6.98 4.69 1.70
C ALA A 223 7.29 6.07 2.25
N PHE A 224 7.14 6.20 3.57
CA PHE A 224 7.36 7.44 4.28
C PHE A 224 8.51 7.31 5.27
N SER A 225 9.14 8.43 5.56
CA SER A 225 10.21 8.56 6.53
C SER A 225 9.69 9.19 7.82
N THR A 226 9.05 8.39 8.66
CA THR A 226 8.51 8.83 9.96
C THR A 226 9.31 8.27 11.14
N ASN A 227 8.96 8.70 12.36
CA ASN A 227 9.53 8.19 13.60
C ASN A 227 8.61 7.20 14.35
N ASP A 228 7.53 6.77 13.70
CA ASP A 228 6.52 5.87 14.25
C ASP A 228 6.42 4.57 13.41
N GLU A 229 5.36 3.80 13.61
CA GLU A 229 5.13 2.52 12.92
C GLU A 229 5.04 2.68 11.40
N VAL A 230 4.66 3.86 10.87
CA VAL A 230 4.55 4.12 9.42
C VAL A 230 5.90 3.94 8.73
N ASN A 231 7.01 4.17 9.41
CA ASN A 231 8.35 3.94 8.89
C ASN A 231 8.62 2.45 8.54
N ASN A 232 7.86 1.52 9.14
CA ASN A 232 7.95 0.09 8.81
C ASN A 232 6.92 -0.37 7.78
N MET A 233 6.08 0.54 7.29
CA MET A 233 5.04 0.26 6.30
C MET A 233 5.54 0.51 4.87
N THR A 234 4.92 -0.17 3.92
CA THR A 234 5.01 0.17 2.50
C THR A 234 3.63 0.15 1.88
N PHE A 235 3.41 1.00 0.88
CA PHE A 235 2.11 1.18 0.25
C PHE A 235 2.22 0.97 -1.24
N TYR A 236 1.14 0.51 -1.84
CA TYR A 236 1.07 0.19 -3.26
C TYR A 236 -0.24 0.69 -3.83
N ASN A 237 -0.16 1.34 -4.97
CA ASN A 237 -1.31 1.85 -5.68
C ASN A 237 -1.27 1.40 -7.15
N TYR A 238 -2.42 1.00 -7.67
CA TYR A 238 -2.60 0.48 -9.01
C TYR A 238 -3.76 1.18 -9.71
N VAL A 239 -3.45 1.92 -10.76
CA VAL A 239 -4.45 2.41 -11.72
C VAL A 239 -4.61 1.36 -12.82
N LEU A 240 -5.81 0.81 -12.91
CA LEU A 240 -6.20 -0.33 -13.73
C LEU A 240 -7.08 0.17 -14.86
N ILE A 241 -6.64 -0.04 -16.10
CA ILE A 241 -7.31 0.48 -17.29
C ILE A 241 -7.63 -0.67 -18.24
N ASN A 242 -8.93 -0.91 -18.46
CA ASN A 242 -9.36 -1.89 -19.47
C ASN A 242 -9.19 -1.31 -20.88
N GLN A 243 -8.02 -1.50 -21.49
CA GLN A 243 -7.77 -1.08 -22.87
C GLN A 243 -8.46 -1.99 -23.89
N GLY A 244 -9.01 -3.12 -23.44
CA GLY A 244 -9.77 -4.05 -24.27
C GLY A 244 -11.14 -3.49 -24.71
N THR A 245 -11.84 -4.25 -25.56
CA THR A 245 -13.15 -3.85 -26.10
C THR A 245 -14.33 -4.57 -25.46
N GLN A 246 -14.08 -5.40 -24.45
CA GLN A 246 -15.12 -6.23 -23.84
C GLN A 246 -15.43 -5.71 -22.44
N THR A 247 -16.72 -5.54 -22.16
CA THR A 247 -17.21 -5.39 -20.79
C THR A 247 -17.10 -6.73 -20.08
N LEU A 248 -16.44 -6.77 -18.93
CA LEU A 248 -16.39 -7.95 -18.07
C LEU A 248 -17.39 -7.82 -16.92
N LEU A 249 -18.17 -8.88 -16.72
CA LEU A 249 -19.12 -9.04 -15.63
C LEU A 249 -18.53 -9.94 -14.55
N ASN A 250 -19.01 -9.80 -13.31
CA ASN A 250 -18.49 -10.54 -12.16
C ASN A 250 -16.97 -10.39 -12.06
N THR A 251 -16.48 -9.17 -12.20
CA THR A 251 -15.05 -8.89 -12.14
C THR A 251 -14.61 -8.78 -10.69
N TYR A 252 -13.46 -9.39 -10.38
CA TYR A 252 -12.84 -9.33 -9.07
C TYR A 252 -11.38 -8.91 -9.23
N PHE A 253 -10.91 -8.09 -8.30
CA PHE A 253 -9.49 -7.83 -8.07
C PHE A 253 -9.07 -8.48 -6.76
N GLY A 254 -7.84 -8.95 -6.68
CA GLY A 254 -7.31 -9.43 -5.41
C GLY A 254 -5.81 -9.33 -5.28
N GLN A 255 -5.36 -9.17 -4.05
CA GLN A 255 -3.96 -9.15 -3.66
C GLN A 255 -3.61 -10.53 -3.11
N TRP A 256 -2.82 -11.29 -3.87
CA TRP A 256 -2.26 -12.56 -3.43
C TRP A 256 -0.97 -12.32 -2.65
N VAL A 257 -0.79 -13.04 -1.56
CA VAL A 257 0.32 -12.88 -0.61
C VAL A 257 0.82 -14.27 -0.20
N ASP A 258 2.13 -14.44 -0.30
CA ASP A 258 2.87 -15.55 0.30
C ASP A 258 3.52 -15.05 1.60
N VAL A 259 2.94 -15.49 2.72
CA VAL A 259 3.43 -15.13 4.04
C VAL A 259 4.57 -16.08 4.36
N ASP A 260 5.73 -15.49 4.63
CA ASP A 260 6.91 -16.16 5.18
C ASP A 260 7.45 -15.22 6.26
N LEU A 261 6.86 -15.26 7.46
CA LEU A 261 7.25 -14.37 8.55
C LEU A 261 8.48 -14.95 9.27
N GLY A 262 9.65 -14.71 8.67
CA GLY A 262 10.89 -15.33 9.09
C GLY A 262 10.96 -16.77 8.58
N CYS A 263 10.61 -17.74 9.41
CA CYS A 263 10.43 -19.10 8.93
C CYS A 263 9.06 -19.29 8.25
N SER A 264 9.08 -19.95 7.09
CA SER A 264 7.87 -20.26 6.33
C SER A 264 7.04 -21.38 6.96
N ASP A 265 7.67 -22.29 7.72
CA ASP A 265 7.05 -23.57 8.11
C ASP A 265 6.27 -23.46 9.45
N ASP A 266 6.17 -22.27 10.03
CA ASP A 266 5.54 -22.03 11.32
C ASP A 266 4.58 -20.82 11.31
N ASP A 267 4.01 -20.48 10.15
CA ASP A 267 3.07 -19.38 10.01
C ASP A 267 1.60 -19.79 10.22
N PHE A 268 0.85 -18.86 10.80
CA PHE A 268 -0.62 -18.79 10.77
C PHE A 268 -1.08 -17.54 10.04
N VAL A 269 -2.31 -17.57 9.53
CA VAL A 269 -2.94 -16.42 8.87
C VAL A 269 -4.37 -16.18 9.36
N GLY A 270 -4.83 -14.95 9.23
CA GLY A 270 -6.22 -14.59 9.47
C GLY A 270 -6.58 -13.23 8.90
N CYS A 271 -7.77 -12.74 9.23
CA CYS A 271 -8.21 -11.42 8.80
C CYS A 271 -8.95 -10.65 9.89
N ASP A 272 -8.93 -9.33 9.78
CA ASP A 272 -9.77 -8.41 10.50
C ASP A 272 -10.79 -7.80 9.53
N VAL A 273 -12.04 -8.27 9.62
CA VAL A 273 -13.12 -7.92 8.70
C VAL A 273 -13.52 -6.46 8.85
N GLN A 274 -13.47 -5.90 10.07
CA GLN A 274 -13.73 -4.47 10.27
C GLN A 274 -12.62 -3.60 9.67
N ARG A 275 -11.39 -4.14 9.69
CA ARG A 275 -10.13 -3.63 9.11
C ARG A 275 -10.17 -3.45 7.60
N GLY A 276 -10.54 -4.52 6.90
CA GLY A 276 -10.07 -4.72 5.53
C GLY A 276 -8.71 -5.45 5.48
N LEU A 277 -8.23 -5.92 6.64
CA LEU A 277 -6.86 -6.37 6.87
C LEU A 277 -6.76 -7.90 6.85
N GLY A 278 -5.75 -8.42 6.17
CA GLY A 278 -5.32 -9.82 6.21
C GLY A 278 -3.95 -9.89 6.84
N TYR A 279 -3.67 -10.86 7.71
CA TYR A 279 -2.44 -10.88 8.49
C TYR A 279 -1.83 -12.27 8.61
N GLY A 280 -0.51 -12.28 8.84
CA GLY A 280 0.30 -13.45 9.15
C GLY A 280 1.04 -13.28 10.48
N TYR A 281 1.21 -14.37 11.22
CA TYR A 281 1.88 -14.41 12.53
C TYR A 281 2.38 -15.82 12.82
N ASN A 282 3.46 -15.97 13.59
CA ASN A 282 3.98 -17.30 13.92
C ASN A 282 3.02 -18.09 14.84
N GLY A 283 3.01 -19.40 14.66
CA GLY A 283 2.23 -20.35 15.45
C GLY A 283 2.79 -20.61 16.86
N ASP A 284 3.97 -20.09 17.19
CA ASP A 284 4.53 -20.14 18.53
C ASP A 284 5.27 -18.86 18.96
N ASN A 285 5.93 -18.90 20.12
CA ASN A 285 6.57 -17.72 20.72
C ASN A 285 8.00 -17.45 20.21
N ASN A 286 8.54 -18.27 19.30
CA ASN A 286 9.92 -18.19 18.84
C ASN A 286 10.05 -18.52 17.35
N ASP A 287 10.19 -17.49 16.52
CA ASP A 287 10.46 -17.67 15.10
C ASP A 287 11.93 -18.06 14.86
N GLU A 288 12.19 -19.34 14.63
CA GLU A 288 13.53 -19.84 14.35
C GLU A 288 13.96 -19.62 12.90
N GLY A 289 15.26 -19.64 12.62
CA GLY A 289 15.70 -19.66 11.22
C GLY A 289 15.40 -21.01 10.56
N CYS A 290 14.81 -21.00 9.36
CA CYS A 290 14.64 -22.18 8.53
C CYS A 290 14.98 -21.89 7.06
N ASN A 291 15.14 -22.96 6.27
CA ASN A 291 15.44 -22.88 4.82
C ASN A 291 16.65 -21.99 4.43
N GLY A 292 17.57 -21.74 5.37
CA GLY A 292 18.75 -20.89 5.17
C GLY A 292 18.52 -19.39 5.41
N TYR A 293 17.32 -19.01 5.84
CA TYR A 293 16.96 -17.65 6.23
C TYR A 293 16.90 -17.51 7.77
N PRO A 294 17.20 -16.33 8.33
CA PRO A 294 17.03 -16.08 9.75
C PRO A 294 15.55 -15.84 10.08
N GLY A 295 15.12 -16.35 11.24
CA GLY A 295 13.85 -15.98 11.87
C GLY A 295 14.02 -14.76 12.79
N TYR A 296 12.90 -14.22 13.26
CA TYR A 296 12.76 -13.07 14.14
C TYR A 296 13.03 -13.34 15.62
N GLY A 297 13.10 -14.62 16.01
CA GLY A 297 13.37 -15.08 17.37
C GLY A 297 12.20 -14.95 18.33
N LEU A 298 12.51 -14.83 19.63
CA LEU A 298 11.51 -14.73 20.69
C LEU A 298 10.65 -13.48 20.53
N GLN A 299 9.34 -13.63 20.80
CA GLN A 299 8.34 -12.59 20.60
C GLN A 299 8.35 -12.12 19.13
N PRO A 300 7.95 -13.00 18.20
CA PRO A 300 7.93 -12.67 16.78
C PRO A 300 6.95 -11.53 16.49
N PRO A 301 7.19 -10.77 15.41
CA PRO A 301 6.28 -9.74 14.94
C PRO A 301 5.00 -10.36 14.35
N ALA A 302 4.14 -9.51 13.81
CA ALA A 302 3.12 -9.89 12.85
C ALA A 302 3.23 -8.98 11.63
N ILE A 303 2.71 -9.46 10.50
CA ILE A 303 2.65 -8.70 9.25
C ILE A 303 1.21 -8.69 8.74
N GLY A 304 0.76 -7.57 8.20
CA GLY A 304 -0.57 -7.37 7.66
C GLY A 304 -0.54 -6.77 6.27
N VAL A 305 -1.57 -7.05 5.49
CA VAL A 305 -1.89 -6.39 4.23
C VAL A 305 -3.30 -5.82 4.33
N ASP A 306 -3.42 -4.50 4.29
CA ASP A 306 -4.70 -3.81 4.33
C ASP A 306 -5.14 -3.39 2.93
N PHE A 307 -6.45 -3.49 2.69
CA PHE A 307 -7.11 -3.19 1.44
C PHE A 307 -7.91 -1.89 1.57
N PHE A 308 -7.19 -0.76 1.63
CA PHE A 308 -7.77 0.58 1.80
C PHE A 308 -8.78 0.96 0.70
N GLU A 309 -8.49 0.55 -0.53
CA GLU A 309 -9.16 1.04 -1.71
C GLU A 309 -9.22 -0.02 -2.80
N GLY A 310 -10.41 -0.23 -3.33
CA GLY A 310 -10.69 -1.12 -4.43
C GLY A 310 -11.47 -0.48 -5.57
N PRO A 311 -11.95 -1.31 -6.50
CA PRO A 311 -12.74 -0.85 -7.64
C PRO A 311 -14.02 -0.15 -7.18
N PHE A 312 -14.52 0.73 -8.04
CA PHE A 312 -15.81 1.37 -7.84
C PHE A 312 -16.94 0.34 -7.87
N GLN A 313 -17.93 0.56 -7.01
CA GLN A 313 -19.22 -0.10 -7.14
C GLN A 313 -19.89 0.30 -8.47
N ASP A 314 -20.72 -0.57 -9.03
CA ASP A 314 -21.47 -0.26 -10.25
C ASP A 314 -22.48 0.85 -9.98
N TYR A 315 -22.51 1.87 -10.84
CA TYR A 315 -23.39 3.03 -10.68
C TYR A 315 -24.87 2.66 -10.65
N ASP A 316 -25.56 3.12 -9.62
CA ASP A 316 -26.99 2.97 -9.42
C ASP A 316 -27.71 4.30 -9.13
N ASN A 317 -26.97 5.43 -9.09
CA ASN A 317 -27.42 6.78 -8.72
C ASN A 317 -27.95 6.85 -7.28
N ILE A 318 -27.32 6.11 -6.37
CA ILE A 318 -27.64 6.07 -4.94
C ILE A 318 -26.35 6.28 -4.15
N ASP A 319 -26.46 6.96 -3.01
CA ASP A 319 -25.45 6.88 -1.94
C ASP A 319 -25.75 5.62 -1.11
N ASN A 320 -25.02 4.54 -1.37
CA ASN A 320 -25.27 3.24 -0.74
C ASN A 320 -24.88 3.29 0.74
N PRO A 321 -25.68 2.71 1.67
CA PRO A 321 -25.55 3.01 3.08
C PRO A 321 -24.38 2.30 3.77
N LEU A 322 -23.69 3.03 4.66
CA LEU A 322 -22.95 2.44 5.78
C LEU A 322 -23.92 2.16 6.94
N THR A 323 -24.28 0.90 7.19
CA THR A 323 -25.29 0.53 8.19
C THR A 323 -25.03 -0.80 8.87
N THR A 324 -25.17 -0.85 10.20
CA THR A 324 -25.02 -2.09 10.98
C THR A 324 -26.19 -3.06 10.83
N ASN A 325 -27.28 -2.66 10.16
CA ASN A 325 -28.36 -3.58 9.79
C ASN A 325 -27.96 -4.35 8.53
N ILE A 326 -27.57 -5.61 8.70
CA ILE A 326 -27.10 -6.48 7.60
C ILE A 326 -28.15 -6.64 6.49
N GLY A 327 -29.43 -6.69 6.83
CA GLY A 327 -30.49 -6.77 5.82
C GLY A 327 -30.51 -5.53 4.93
N ASP A 328 -30.45 -4.34 5.53
CA ASP A 328 -30.45 -3.08 4.79
C ASP A 328 -29.17 -2.91 3.97
N ALA A 329 -28.01 -3.32 4.52
CA ALA A 329 -26.74 -3.31 3.80
C ALA A 329 -26.77 -4.21 2.57
N VAL A 330 -27.32 -5.43 2.67
CA VAL A 330 -27.45 -6.33 1.51
C VAL A 330 -28.46 -5.79 0.49
N ASP A 331 -29.65 -5.39 0.94
CA ASP A 331 -30.74 -4.97 0.06
C ASP A 331 -30.44 -3.66 -0.69
N SER A 332 -29.60 -2.81 -0.10
CA SER A 332 -29.24 -1.49 -0.64
C SER A 332 -27.81 -1.42 -1.18
N LEU A 333 -27.16 -2.59 -1.38
CA LEU A 333 -25.75 -2.68 -1.84
C LEU A 333 -24.76 -1.85 -1.01
N GLY A 334 -25.03 -1.71 0.29
CA GLY A 334 -24.20 -1.01 1.26
C GLY A 334 -23.19 -1.91 1.98
N ILE A 335 -22.63 -1.41 3.07
CA ILE A 335 -21.67 -2.12 3.92
C ILE A 335 -21.95 -1.91 5.41
N PRO A 336 -21.60 -2.89 6.28
CA PRO A 336 -21.76 -2.73 7.72
C PRO A 336 -20.53 -2.19 8.46
N TYR A 337 -19.35 -2.24 7.84
CA TYR A 337 -18.09 -1.81 8.46
C TYR A 337 -17.39 -0.77 7.60
N LYS A 338 -16.88 0.29 8.21
CA LYS A 338 -16.22 1.39 7.49
C LYS A 338 -14.92 0.94 6.80
N GLY A 339 -14.16 -0.01 7.36
CA GLY A 339 -12.87 -0.45 6.77
C GLY A 339 -12.99 -1.34 5.53
N ILE A 340 -14.20 -1.76 5.13
CA ILE A 340 -14.40 -2.59 3.92
C ILE A 340 -14.98 -1.81 2.73
N GLY A 341 -14.88 -0.48 2.77
CA GLY A 341 -15.22 0.38 1.65
C GLY A 341 -15.29 1.85 2.01
N ILE A 342 -15.19 2.70 1.00
CA ILE A 342 -15.30 4.16 1.16
C ILE A 342 -16.43 4.70 0.29
N GLY A 343 -16.87 5.94 0.54
CA GLY A 343 -17.99 6.59 -0.17
C GLY A 343 -19.38 6.24 0.40
N TYR A 344 -19.51 5.13 1.12
CA TYR A 344 -20.81 4.67 1.64
C TYR A 344 -21.41 5.58 2.72
N GLY A 345 -22.60 6.12 2.45
CA GLY A 345 -23.40 6.92 3.37
C GLY A 345 -22.87 8.34 3.59
N ASP A 346 -22.09 8.88 2.64
CA ASP A 346 -21.45 10.19 2.76
C ASP A 346 -22.26 11.34 2.12
N GLY A 347 -23.35 11.02 1.43
CA GLY A 347 -24.23 11.94 0.72
C GLY A 347 -23.85 12.22 -0.73
N VAL A 348 -22.82 11.56 -1.27
CA VAL A 348 -22.37 11.65 -2.66
C VAL A 348 -22.77 10.37 -3.39
N GLU A 349 -23.61 10.50 -4.41
CA GLU A 349 -24.04 9.34 -5.21
C GLU A 349 -22.87 8.81 -6.05
N ASP A 350 -22.76 7.48 -6.16
CA ASP A 350 -21.88 6.76 -7.09
C ASP A 350 -20.35 6.99 -6.88
N ASN A 351 -19.91 7.39 -5.68
CA ASN A 351 -18.49 7.44 -5.32
C ASN A 351 -18.01 6.21 -4.52
N GLU A 352 -18.88 5.21 -4.30
CA GLU A 352 -18.59 4.05 -3.47
C GLU A 352 -17.51 3.17 -4.07
N ARG A 353 -16.57 2.77 -3.22
CA ARG A 353 -15.50 1.85 -3.61
C ARG A 353 -15.36 0.71 -2.63
N PHE A 354 -15.15 -0.48 -3.17
CA PHE A 354 -14.97 -1.67 -2.36
C PHE A 354 -13.65 -1.63 -1.59
N GLY A 355 -13.68 -2.07 -0.33
CA GLY A 355 -12.51 -2.63 0.35
C GLY A 355 -12.51 -4.15 0.21
N MET A 356 -11.92 -4.86 1.19
CA MET A 356 -11.90 -6.32 1.21
C MET A 356 -13.32 -6.92 1.32
N ARG A 357 -13.72 -7.69 0.30
CA ARG A 357 -15.00 -8.43 0.24
C ARG A 357 -14.87 -9.91 0.55
N ALA A 358 -13.67 -10.46 0.40
CA ALA A 358 -13.39 -11.86 0.71
C ALA A 358 -11.91 -12.05 1.08
N PHE A 359 -11.66 -13.02 1.97
CA PHE A 359 -10.34 -13.49 2.40
C PHE A 359 -10.33 -15.02 2.38
N LEU A 360 -9.44 -15.61 1.58
CA LEU A 360 -9.23 -17.05 1.51
C LEU A 360 -7.75 -17.38 1.67
N TYR A 361 -7.43 -18.31 2.55
CA TYR A 361 -6.08 -18.86 2.66
C TYR A 361 -5.94 -20.15 1.84
N HIS A 362 -4.71 -20.47 1.44
CA HIS A 362 -4.40 -21.78 0.87
C HIS A 362 -2.99 -22.22 1.24
N ASN A 363 -2.76 -23.53 1.16
CA ASN A 363 -1.52 -24.16 1.58
C ASN A 363 -0.54 -24.38 0.42
N ASN A 364 0.74 -24.56 0.75
CA ASN A 364 1.77 -24.98 -0.20
C ASN A 364 1.70 -26.47 -0.59
N ASN A 365 0.62 -26.87 -1.25
CA ASN A 365 0.47 -28.23 -1.75
C ASN A 365 -0.43 -28.31 -3.00
N SER A 366 -0.59 -29.51 -3.56
CA SER A 366 -1.43 -29.74 -4.74
C SER A 366 -2.88 -30.11 -4.43
N GLY A 367 -3.27 -30.17 -3.15
CA GLY A 367 -4.60 -30.57 -2.67
C GLY A 367 -5.70 -29.58 -3.03
N VAL A 368 -6.92 -29.86 -2.59
CA VAL A 368 -8.11 -29.01 -2.87
C VAL A 368 -8.04 -27.63 -2.19
N THR A 369 -7.33 -27.56 -1.05
CA THR A 369 -7.00 -26.34 -0.30
C THR A 369 -5.59 -25.81 -0.61
N GLY A 370 -4.96 -26.31 -1.68
CA GLY A 370 -3.59 -25.98 -2.05
C GLY A 370 -3.45 -24.95 -3.17
N ASP A 371 -2.32 -24.91 -3.86
CA ASP A 371 -2.06 -23.95 -4.93
C ASP A 371 -2.96 -24.14 -6.18
N PRO A 372 -3.48 -23.06 -6.80
CA PRO A 372 -4.25 -23.15 -8.03
C PRO A 372 -3.35 -23.48 -9.24
N SER A 373 -3.92 -24.16 -10.24
CA SER A 373 -3.18 -24.70 -11.38
C SER A 373 -3.80 -24.39 -12.75
N VAL A 374 -5.05 -23.94 -12.78
CA VAL A 374 -5.78 -23.56 -14.00
C VAL A 374 -6.63 -22.34 -13.73
N ALA A 375 -6.91 -21.53 -14.75
CA ALA A 375 -7.57 -20.23 -14.63
C ALA A 375 -8.82 -20.21 -13.72
N ILE A 376 -9.70 -21.21 -13.84
CA ILE A 376 -10.92 -21.25 -13.00
C ILE A 376 -10.62 -21.39 -11.50
N GLN A 377 -9.51 -22.03 -11.13
CA GLN A 377 -9.11 -22.19 -9.73
C GLN A 377 -8.61 -20.86 -9.15
N TYR A 378 -7.82 -20.10 -9.90
CA TYR A 378 -7.42 -18.74 -9.51
C TYR A 378 -8.66 -17.83 -9.34
N TYR A 379 -9.59 -17.91 -10.29
CA TYR A 379 -10.85 -17.15 -10.21
C TYR A 379 -11.79 -17.60 -9.08
N ASN A 380 -11.74 -18.87 -8.68
CA ASN A 380 -12.47 -19.33 -7.50
C ASN A 380 -11.91 -18.71 -6.22
N TYR A 381 -10.59 -18.58 -6.09
CA TYR A 381 -9.95 -17.99 -4.91
C TYR A 381 -10.31 -16.52 -4.74
N LEU A 382 -10.38 -15.75 -5.84
CA LEU A 382 -10.93 -14.38 -5.88
C LEU A 382 -12.38 -14.26 -5.40
N ARG A 383 -13.10 -15.37 -5.21
CA ARG A 383 -14.50 -15.42 -4.80
C ARG A 383 -14.72 -16.18 -3.49
N ALA A 384 -13.64 -16.50 -2.75
CA ALA A 384 -13.67 -17.39 -1.59
C ALA A 384 -14.32 -18.77 -1.90
N ILE A 385 -13.93 -19.38 -3.02
CA ILE A 385 -14.36 -20.72 -3.43
C ILE A 385 -13.12 -21.61 -3.58
N TRP A 386 -13.17 -22.86 -3.16
CA TRP A 386 -12.04 -23.78 -3.26
C TRP A 386 -11.79 -24.27 -4.70
N LYS A 387 -10.63 -24.92 -4.92
CA LYS A 387 -10.22 -25.41 -6.26
C LYS A 387 -11.20 -26.39 -6.90
N ASP A 388 -11.93 -27.12 -6.09
CA ASP A 388 -12.90 -28.13 -6.52
C ASP A 388 -14.33 -27.58 -6.67
N ASN A 389 -14.49 -26.24 -6.65
CA ASN A 389 -15.74 -25.51 -6.65
C ASN A 389 -16.59 -25.66 -5.38
N SER A 390 -16.09 -26.29 -4.31
CA SER A 390 -16.79 -26.25 -3.03
C SER A 390 -16.75 -24.83 -2.45
N PRO A 391 -17.85 -24.36 -1.82
CA PRO A 391 -17.84 -23.07 -1.14
C PRO A 391 -16.89 -23.12 0.05
N ASN A 392 -16.29 -21.98 0.39
CA ASN A 392 -15.68 -21.81 1.70
C ASN A 392 -16.78 -21.76 2.77
N LEU A 393 -16.54 -22.41 3.90
CA LEU A 393 -17.48 -22.61 5.00
C LEU A 393 -16.90 -22.07 6.30
N TYR A 394 -17.75 -21.73 7.25
CA TYR A 394 -17.32 -21.33 8.60
C TYR A 394 -16.91 -22.56 9.44
N GLY A 395 -15.80 -22.45 10.17
CA GLY A 395 -15.26 -23.48 11.08
C GLY A 395 -14.19 -24.38 10.44
N GLY A 396 -13.35 -25.00 11.26
CA GLY A 396 -12.21 -25.82 10.85
C GLY A 396 -11.30 -25.08 9.85
N THR A 397 -10.83 -25.81 8.84
CA THR A 397 -10.09 -25.27 7.68
C THR A 397 -10.99 -24.59 6.63
N GLY A 398 -12.31 -24.48 6.87
CA GLY A 398 -13.29 -23.90 5.94
C GLY A 398 -13.57 -24.71 4.67
N HIS A 399 -12.97 -25.89 4.51
CA HIS A 399 -13.30 -26.83 3.45
C HIS A 399 -14.20 -27.95 3.97
N ILE A 400 -15.16 -28.41 3.17
CA ILE A 400 -16.16 -29.43 3.53
C ILE A 400 -15.59 -30.80 3.94
N SER A 401 -14.31 -31.06 3.68
CA SER A 401 -13.63 -32.28 4.14
C SER A 401 -13.30 -32.25 5.63
N ASP A 402 -13.30 -31.06 6.22
CA ASP A 402 -13.07 -30.84 7.64
C ASP A 402 -14.36 -31.10 8.42
N PRO A 403 -14.35 -31.98 9.44
CA PRO A 403 -15.53 -32.25 10.25
C PRO A 403 -16.04 -31.05 11.05
N ASP A 404 -15.19 -30.04 11.29
CA ASP A 404 -15.54 -28.85 12.08
C ASP A 404 -16.07 -27.69 11.19
N ALA A 405 -16.01 -27.83 9.86
CA ALA A 405 -16.64 -26.89 8.92
C ALA A 405 -18.16 -27.11 8.84
N ASP A 406 -18.96 -26.06 9.08
CA ASP A 406 -20.42 -26.13 8.98
C ASP A 406 -20.90 -26.07 7.52
N PRO A 407 -21.46 -27.17 6.96
CA PRO A 407 -21.92 -27.21 5.57
C PRO A 407 -23.06 -26.24 5.23
N ASN A 408 -23.70 -25.63 6.23
CA ASN A 408 -24.83 -24.72 6.01
C ASN A 408 -24.46 -23.23 6.13
N THR A 409 -23.20 -22.94 6.48
CA THR A 409 -22.74 -21.57 6.75
C THR A 409 -21.57 -21.24 5.83
N PRO A 410 -21.83 -20.78 4.60
CA PRO A 410 -20.78 -20.23 3.74
C PRO A 410 -20.07 -19.06 4.43
N ALA A 411 -18.77 -18.96 4.22
CA ALA A 411 -17.95 -17.89 4.77
C ALA A 411 -17.14 -17.19 3.67
N PHE A 412 -17.16 -15.87 3.65
CA PHE A 412 -16.33 -15.07 2.74
C PHE A 412 -14.98 -14.66 3.35
N TYR A 413 -14.87 -14.70 4.67
CA TYR A 413 -13.67 -14.33 5.41
C TYR A 413 -13.24 -15.50 6.27
N MET A 414 -12.07 -16.07 5.97
CA MET A 414 -11.48 -17.15 6.77
C MET A 414 -10.74 -16.58 7.98
N PHE A 415 -10.90 -17.26 9.11
CA PHE A 415 -10.26 -16.90 10.38
C PHE A 415 -10.44 -15.43 10.78
N PRO A 416 -11.68 -14.90 10.80
CA PRO A 416 -11.94 -13.49 11.15
C PRO A 416 -11.73 -13.21 12.65
N GLY A 417 -11.50 -14.24 13.47
CA GLY A 417 -11.48 -14.11 14.92
C GLY A 417 -12.80 -13.53 15.44
N ASP A 418 -12.72 -12.40 16.14
CA ASP A 418 -13.84 -11.63 16.69
C ASP A 418 -14.21 -10.39 15.86
N SER A 419 -13.56 -10.19 14.71
CA SER A 419 -13.71 -8.98 13.89
C SER A 419 -14.95 -8.93 13.01
N ASP A 420 -15.79 -9.98 12.98
CA ASP A 420 -17.07 -10.00 12.27
C ASP A 420 -18.27 -10.15 13.24
N PRO A 421 -18.49 -9.20 14.16
CA PRO A 421 -19.54 -9.31 15.19
C PRO A 421 -20.97 -9.30 14.64
N LEU A 422 -21.17 -8.93 13.36
CA LEU A 422 -22.47 -8.88 12.71
C LEU A 422 -22.71 -10.09 11.79
N GLY A 423 -21.70 -10.96 11.63
CA GLY A 423 -21.76 -12.11 10.72
C GLY A 423 -21.86 -11.70 9.25
N TRP A 424 -21.30 -10.54 8.87
CA TRP A 424 -21.27 -10.06 7.48
C TRP A 424 -20.70 -11.11 6.54
N GLY A 425 -19.61 -11.76 6.95
CA GLY A 425 -18.94 -12.82 6.21
C GLY A 425 -19.74 -14.10 6.03
N THR A 426 -20.83 -14.27 6.79
CA THR A 426 -21.70 -15.45 6.80
C THR A 426 -23.15 -15.10 6.49
N GLY A 427 -23.40 -13.95 5.84
CA GLY A 427 -24.73 -13.52 5.41
C GLY A 427 -25.65 -13.08 6.54
N GLY A 428 -25.09 -12.51 7.61
CA GLY A 428 -25.80 -12.04 8.81
C GLY A 428 -25.97 -13.09 9.91
N ALA A 429 -25.38 -14.27 9.75
CA ALA A 429 -25.37 -15.30 10.78
C ALA A 429 -24.27 -15.01 11.80
N VAL A 430 -24.60 -14.33 12.90
CA VAL A 430 -23.61 -14.08 13.97
C VAL A 430 -23.10 -15.41 14.52
N GLN A 431 -21.78 -15.59 14.47
CA GLN A 431 -21.12 -16.81 14.91
C GLN A 431 -20.74 -16.70 16.40
N GLY A 432 -20.85 -17.81 17.12
CA GLY A 432 -20.74 -17.81 18.59
C GLY A 432 -19.33 -18.00 19.13
N ASP A 433 -18.48 -18.71 18.39
CA ASP A 433 -17.10 -19.00 18.78
C ASP A 433 -16.12 -18.14 17.96
N VAL A 434 -14.93 -17.90 18.51
CA VAL A 434 -13.86 -17.18 17.81
C VAL A 434 -13.24 -18.17 16.82
N TRP A 435 -13.25 -17.86 15.53
CA TRP A 435 -12.66 -18.71 14.49
C TRP A 435 -11.28 -18.18 14.09
N THR A 436 -10.22 -18.86 14.54
CA THR A 436 -8.82 -18.62 14.19
C THR A 436 -8.12 -19.94 13.90
N GLU A 437 -6.94 -19.92 13.27
CA GLU A 437 -6.15 -21.16 13.11
C GLU A 437 -5.85 -21.83 14.46
N GLU A 438 -5.55 -21.03 15.48
CA GLU A 438 -5.29 -21.49 16.84
C GLU A 438 -6.51 -22.13 17.52
N SER A 439 -7.72 -21.56 17.35
CA SER A 439 -8.93 -22.08 17.97
C SER A 439 -9.34 -23.43 17.39
N GLU A 440 -9.09 -23.63 16.10
CA GLU A 440 -9.36 -24.88 15.38
C GLU A 440 -8.25 -25.92 15.60
N GLY A 441 -7.10 -25.53 16.15
CA GLY A 441 -5.96 -26.42 16.35
C GLY A 441 -5.30 -26.84 15.03
N ASN A 442 -5.28 -25.95 14.03
CA ASN A 442 -4.53 -26.15 12.80
C ASN A 442 -3.03 -26.19 13.12
N ASP A 443 -2.28 -27.02 12.39
CA ASP A 443 -0.82 -26.98 12.44
C ASP A 443 -0.31 -25.76 11.64
N PRO A 444 0.62 -24.94 12.18
CA PRO A 444 1.24 -23.86 11.43
C PRO A 444 2.13 -24.43 10.31
N ASP A 445 2.20 -23.73 9.18
CA ASP A 445 2.91 -24.18 7.96
C ASP A 445 3.08 -22.98 7.00
N ASP A 446 3.59 -23.21 5.79
CA ASP A 446 3.68 -22.23 4.71
C ASP A 446 2.27 -21.81 4.25
N ARG A 447 1.88 -20.59 4.67
CA ARG A 447 0.55 -20.02 4.46
C ARG A 447 0.56 -18.96 3.36
N ARG A 448 -0.42 -19.07 2.47
CA ARG A 448 -0.76 -18.03 1.48
C ARG A 448 -2.16 -17.56 1.69
N PHE A 449 -2.42 -16.31 1.32
CA PHE A 449 -3.78 -15.82 1.25
C PHE A 449 -4.03 -14.94 0.04
N ILE A 450 -5.32 -14.76 -0.24
CA ILE A 450 -5.80 -13.74 -1.15
C ILE A 450 -6.91 -12.93 -0.50
N GLN A 451 -6.76 -11.61 -0.58
CA GLN A 451 -7.82 -10.65 -0.31
C GLN A 451 -8.41 -10.19 -1.62
N SER A 452 -9.72 -10.09 -1.72
CA SER A 452 -10.37 -9.73 -2.98
C SER A 452 -11.56 -8.79 -2.81
N ALA A 453 -11.82 -8.01 -3.86
CA ALA A 453 -12.89 -7.05 -3.97
C ALA A 453 -13.69 -7.28 -5.27
N GLY A 454 -15.01 -7.29 -5.17
CA GLY A 454 -15.94 -7.56 -6.28
C GLY A 454 -17.23 -8.23 -5.78
N PRO A 455 -18.16 -8.59 -6.69
CA PRO A 455 -18.10 -8.40 -8.13
C PRO A 455 -18.43 -6.95 -8.54
N PHE A 456 -17.85 -6.49 -9.65
CA PHE A 456 -18.25 -5.26 -10.34
C PHE A 456 -18.19 -5.45 -11.87
N THR A 457 -18.71 -4.48 -12.61
CA THR A 457 -18.68 -4.41 -14.07
C THR A 457 -17.47 -3.61 -14.54
N LEU A 458 -16.57 -4.25 -15.28
CA LEU A 458 -15.40 -3.60 -15.86
C LEU A 458 -15.67 -3.27 -17.33
N GLU A 459 -16.01 -2.02 -17.60
CA GLU A 459 -16.26 -1.53 -18.96
C GLU A 459 -14.98 -1.25 -19.74
N PRO A 460 -15.00 -1.27 -21.09
CA PRO A 460 -13.91 -0.78 -21.92
C PRO A 460 -13.56 0.68 -21.59
N GLY A 461 -12.27 0.96 -21.41
CA GLY A 461 -11.76 2.28 -21.03
C GLY A 461 -12.00 2.67 -19.57
N ALA A 462 -12.66 1.82 -18.77
CA ALA A 462 -12.88 2.11 -17.36
C ALA A 462 -11.55 2.15 -16.60
N PHE A 463 -11.40 3.19 -15.80
CA PHE A 463 -10.34 3.33 -14.80
C PHE A 463 -10.82 2.71 -13.49
N ASN A 464 -9.95 2.00 -12.79
CA ASN A 464 -10.18 1.59 -11.41
C ASN A 464 -8.89 1.82 -10.64
N ASN A 465 -9.02 2.28 -9.40
CA ASN A 465 -7.88 2.51 -8.53
C ASN A 465 -7.92 1.51 -7.39
N VAL A 466 -6.78 0.87 -7.11
CA VAL A 466 -6.65 -0.08 -5.99
C VAL A 466 -5.44 0.33 -5.17
N THR A 467 -5.62 0.50 -3.86
CA THR A 467 -4.54 0.83 -2.92
C THR A 467 -4.51 -0.19 -1.80
N VAL A 468 -3.32 -0.74 -1.54
CA VAL A 468 -3.05 -1.67 -0.45
C VAL A 468 -1.84 -1.22 0.37
N GLY A 469 -1.86 -1.51 1.67
CA GLY A 469 -0.77 -1.22 2.60
C GLY A 469 -0.21 -2.49 3.21
N VAL A 470 1.10 -2.56 3.38
CA VAL A 470 1.77 -3.62 4.13
C VAL A 470 2.18 -3.06 5.48
N VAL A 471 1.61 -3.60 6.54
CA VAL A 471 1.74 -3.13 7.92
C VAL A 471 2.54 -4.14 8.74
N TRP A 472 3.51 -3.66 9.51
CA TRP A 472 4.36 -4.52 10.35
C TRP A 472 4.37 -3.96 11.77
N ALA A 473 4.23 -4.83 12.76
CA ALA A 473 4.41 -4.45 14.16
C ALA A 473 4.91 -5.63 15.00
N ARG A 474 5.51 -5.30 16.15
CA ARG A 474 5.96 -6.29 17.12
C ARG A 474 5.58 -5.85 18.53
N ALA A 475 4.86 -6.70 19.23
CA ALA A 475 4.55 -6.47 20.63
C ALA A 475 5.80 -6.63 21.52
N PRO A 476 5.92 -5.90 22.63
CA PRO A 476 7.03 -6.05 23.57
C PRO A 476 6.98 -7.36 24.38
N GLY A 477 5.84 -8.06 24.35
CA GLY A 477 5.60 -9.32 25.05
C GLY A 477 4.13 -9.74 24.91
N GLY A 478 3.80 -10.98 25.29
CA GLY A 478 2.42 -11.49 25.26
C GLY A 478 2.18 -12.63 24.25
N GLY A 479 3.19 -12.95 23.45
CA GLY A 479 3.12 -13.99 22.41
C GLY A 479 2.83 -13.43 21.02
N PRO A 480 2.79 -14.29 19.98
CA PRO A 480 2.71 -13.87 18.59
C PRO A 480 1.40 -13.12 18.28
N PHE A 481 0.27 -13.56 18.84
CA PHE A 481 -1.02 -12.90 18.63
C PHE A 481 -1.09 -11.48 19.23
N GLU A 482 -0.28 -11.15 20.24
CA GLU A 482 -0.21 -9.76 20.72
C GLU A 482 0.44 -8.85 19.69
N SER A 483 1.35 -9.38 18.85
CA SER A 483 1.89 -8.62 17.71
C SER A 483 0.80 -8.35 16.65
N VAL A 484 -0.21 -9.23 16.49
CA VAL A 484 -1.38 -8.97 15.64
C VAL A 484 -2.19 -7.79 16.18
N ASN A 485 -2.34 -7.67 17.50
CA ASN A 485 -3.00 -6.51 18.12
C ASN A 485 -2.22 -5.21 17.87
N GLU A 486 -0.88 -5.24 17.86
CA GLU A 486 -0.08 -4.08 17.46
C GLU A 486 -0.19 -3.78 15.96
N VAL A 487 -0.28 -4.80 15.09
CA VAL A 487 -0.54 -4.59 13.66
C VAL A 487 -1.88 -3.90 13.45
N ARG A 488 -2.94 -4.30 14.16
CA ARG A 488 -4.26 -3.63 14.09
C ARG A 488 -4.21 -2.15 14.48
N LYS A 489 -3.37 -1.78 15.47
CA LYS A 489 -3.18 -0.36 15.85
C LYS A 489 -2.38 0.41 14.80
N ALA A 490 -1.34 -0.22 14.26
CA ALA A 490 -0.53 0.36 13.20
C ALA A 490 -1.36 0.54 11.91
N ASP A 491 -2.26 -0.40 11.64
CA ASP A 491 -3.24 -0.34 10.56
C ASP A 491 -4.22 0.82 10.71
N ASP A 492 -4.75 1.05 11.91
CA ASP A 492 -5.61 2.22 12.20
C ASP A 492 -4.89 3.56 11.86
N LYS A 493 -3.56 3.63 12.05
CA LYS A 493 -2.74 4.78 11.62
C LYS A 493 -2.59 4.83 10.10
N ALA A 494 -2.35 3.68 9.46
CA ALA A 494 -2.23 3.59 8.01
C ALA A 494 -3.53 4.00 7.30
N GLN A 495 -4.69 3.58 7.82
CA GLN A 495 -6.01 4.00 7.36
C GLN A 495 -6.21 5.51 7.54
N SER A 496 -5.78 6.08 8.67
CA SER A 496 -5.87 7.54 8.89
C SER A 496 -5.00 8.32 7.90
N LEU A 497 -3.82 7.79 7.57
CA LEU A 497 -2.94 8.36 6.55
C LEU A 497 -3.56 8.27 5.15
N PHE A 498 -4.20 7.14 4.81
CA PHE A 498 -4.95 6.97 3.58
C PHE A 498 -6.14 7.95 3.49
N ASP A 499 -6.95 8.05 4.54
CA ASP A 499 -8.09 8.98 4.65
C ASP A 499 -7.66 10.46 4.52
N ASN A 500 -6.37 10.76 4.76
CA ASN A 500 -5.73 12.06 4.57
C ASN A 500 -4.86 12.15 3.30
N CYS A 501 -5.18 11.38 2.28
CA CYS A 501 -4.56 11.48 0.96
C CYS A 501 -3.06 11.21 0.98
N PHE A 502 -2.59 10.39 1.92
CA PHE A 502 -1.17 10.10 2.12
C PHE A 502 -0.33 11.37 2.39
N GLN A 503 -0.96 12.44 2.88
CA GLN A 503 -0.29 13.61 3.39
C GLN A 503 0.06 13.34 4.85
N ILE A 504 1.36 13.29 5.12
CA ILE A 504 1.86 13.22 6.49
C ILE A 504 1.84 14.61 7.09
N LEU A 505 1.64 14.64 8.40
CA LEU A 505 1.96 15.81 9.19
C LEU A 505 3.49 15.95 9.21
N ASP A 506 4.03 16.69 8.26
CA ASP A 506 5.45 16.97 8.18
C ASP A 506 5.81 17.83 9.39
N GLY A 507 6.61 17.31 10.31
CA GLY A 507 7.07 18.09 11.46
C GLY A 507 7.78 19.39 11.03
N PRO A 508 8.01 20.33 11.96
CA PRO A 508 8.72 21.56 11.64
C PRO A 508 10.10 21.27 11.06
N ASP A 509 10.42 21.89 9.93
CA ASP A 509 11.70 21.80 9.24
C ASP A 509 12.84 22.18 10.20
N ALA A 510 13.97 21.50 10.04
CA ALA A 510 15.12 21.71 10.90
C ALA A 510 15.71 23.12 10.70
N PRO A 511 16.15 23.79 11.79
CA PRO A 511 16.79 25.09 11.69
C PRO A 511 18.18 25.01 11.04
N ASP A 512 18.59 26.12 10.45
CA ASP A 512 19.99 26.39 10.17
C ASP A 512 20.75 26.60 11.49
N ILE A 513 21.83 25.84 11.66
CA ILE A 513 22.66 25.90 12.86
C ILE A 513 24.06 26.39 12.50
N ALA A 514 24.46 27.52 13.09
CA ALA A 514 25.83 28.00 13.07
C ALA A 514 26.45 27.92 14.46
N ILE A 515 27.63 27.30 14.57
CA ILE A 515 28.33 27.12 15.85
C ILE A 515 29.58 27.99 15.88
N GLN A 516 29.68 28.85 16.90
CA GLN A 516 30.89 29.57 17.22
C GLN A 516 31.57 28.95 18.44
N GLU A 517 32.79 28.44 18.23
CA GLU A 517 33.60 27.84 19.28
C GLU A 517 34.36 28.90 20.10
N LEU A 518 34.28 28.81 21.42
CA LEU A 518 35.01 29.62 22.40
C LEU A 518 35.75 28.71 23.41
N ASP A 519 36.55 29.30 24.30
CA ASP A 519 37.24 28.54 25.35
C ASP A 519 36.23 27.89 26.31
N ARG A 520 36.01 26.59 26.13
CA ARG A 520 35.08 25.75 26.92
C ARG A 520 33.61 26.20 26.81
N GLU A 521 33.25 26.85 25.71
CA GLU A 521 31.93 27.39 25.44
C GLU A 521 31.62 27.23 23.95
N LEU A 522 30.38 26.88 23.62
CA LEU A 522 29.86 26.88 22.26
C LEU A 522 28.69 27.86 22.23
N ILE A 523 28.73 28.81 21.31
CA ILE A 523 27.57 29.65 21.00
C ILE A 523 26.90 29.03 19.78
N VAL A 524 25.65 28.61 19.95
CA VAL A 524 24.84 28.03 18.88
C VAL A 524 23.85 29.10 18.42
N TYR A 525 23.91 29.45 17.15
CA TYR A 525 22.93 30.28 16.47
C TYR A 525 21.98 29.35 15.73
N ILE A 526 20.68 29.59 15.92
CA ILE A 526 19.58 28.82 15.33
C ILE A 526 18.74 29.83 14.56
N ASP A 527 18.48 29.54 13.29
CA ASP A 527 17.67 30.38 12.41
C ASP A 527 16.77 29.50 11.52
N ASN A 528 15.53 29.95 11.24
CA ASN A 528 14.60 29.28 10.33
C ASN A 528 14.25 30.22 9.17
N PRO A 529 15.18 30.48 8.25
CA PRO A 529 14.95 31.44 7.18
C PRO A 529 13.97 30.91 6.12
N GLN A 530 13.77 29.58 6.05
CA GLN A 530 13.01 28.88 5.02
C GLN A 530 12.32 27.63 5.60
N GLY A 531 11.51 26.97 4.78
CA GLY A 531 10.81 25.72 5.14
C GLY A 531 9.40 25.94 5.68
N ASN A 532 8.80 24.90 6.26
CA ASN A 532 7.46 24.95 6.85
C ASN A 532 7.43 25.57 8.27
N ASN A 533 8.59 25.94 8.83
CA ASN A 533 8.74 26.51 10.16
C ASN A 533 9.43 27.88 10.18
N ILE A 534 9.21 28.67 9.14
CA ILE A 534 9.76 30.04 9.02
C ILE A 534 9.36 30.85 10.25
N ASN A 535 10.35 31.50 10.87
CA ASN A 535 10.16 32.30 12.10
C ASN A 535 9.46 31.56 13.25
N GLU A 536 9.56 30.23 13.32
CA GLU A 536 8.93 29.43 14.39
C GLU A 536 7.39 29.43 14.32
N GLU A 537 6.82 29.71 13.14
CA GLU A 537 5.37 29.81 12.92
C GLU A 537 4.74 28.52 12.39
N TYR A 538 5.40 27.36 12.54
CA TYR A 538 4.84 26.09 12.08
C TYR A 538 3.50 25.78 12.78
N GLU A 539 2.48 25.51 11.98
CA GLU A 539 1.15 25.06 12.37
C GLU A 539 0.63 24.07 11.31
N GLN A 540 0.24 22.86 11.72
CA GLN A 540 -0.36 21.88 10.82
C GLN A 540 -1.48 21.10 11.51
N VAL A 541 -2.57 20.82 10.79
CA VAL A 541 -3.69 20.02 11.30
C VAL A 541 -3.32 18.53 11.24
N ASP A 542 -3.41 17.83 12.37
CA ASP A 542 -3.26 16.37 12.44
C ASP A 542 -4.58 15.68 12.04
N PRO A 543 -4.56 14.95 10.91
CA PRO A 543 -5.72 14.21 10.46
C PRO A 543 -6.07 13.00 11.35
N THR A 544 -5.09 12.46 12.10
CA THR A 544 -5.27 11.29 12.98
C THR A 544 -6.02 11.65 14.27
N ILE A 545 -6.02 12.94 14.66
CA ILE A 545 -6.81 13.42 15.79
C ILE A 545 -8.29 13.49 15.35
N PRO A 546 -9.22 12.85 16.11
CA PRO A 546 -10.64 12.81 15.77
C PRO A 546 -11.23 14.20 15.49
N GLU A 547 -12.11 14.32 14.49
CA GLU A 547 -12.76 15.60 14.15
C GLU A 547 -13.54 16.22 15.33
N SER A 548 -13.95 15.40 16.29
CA SER A 548 -14.63 15.85 17.51
C SER A 548 -13.69 16.51 18.54
N ALA A 549 -12.37 16.46 18.34
CA ALA A 549 -11.40 17.05 19.27
C ALA A 549 -11.46 18.58 19.22
N SER A 550 -11.21 19.20 20.38
CA SER A 550 -11.24 20.66 20.52
C SER A 550 -10.06 21.37 19.88
N ASP A 551 -8.95 20.66 19.73
CA ASP A 551 -7.73 21.09 19.07
C ASP A 551 -7.20 19.90 18.27
N ARG A 552 -6.80 20.18 17.04
CA ARG A 552 -6.27 19.22 16.08
C ARG A 552 -4.99 19.74 15.44
N THR A 553 -4.39 20.79 15.98
CA THR A 553 -3.23 21.46 15.39
C THR A 553 -1.96 21.11 16.15
N TYR A 554 -0.92 20.75 15.40
CA TYR A 554 0.46 20.71 15.86
C TYR A 554 1.07 22.06 15.61
N ASN A 555 1.55 22.69 16.67
CA ASN A 555 2.18 23.99 16.63
C ASN A 555 3.64 23.84 17.03
N PHE A 556 4.52 24.69 16.49
CA PHE A 556 5.88 24.79 16.99
C PHE A 556 5.87 25.16 18.48
N GLN A 557 6.71 24.49 19.27
CA GLN A 557 6.78 24.71 20.71
C GLN A 557 8.19 24.87 21.24
N GLY A 558 9.23 24.66 20.43
CA GLY A 558 10.61 24.87 20.84
C GLY A 558 11.61 23.91 20.20
N TYR A 559 12.85 23.95 20.68
CA TYR A 559 13.95 23.15 20.16
C TYR A 559 14.48 22.15 21.18
N GLN A 560 14.90 20.99 20.69
CA GLN A 560 15.79 20.08 21.38
C GLN A 560 17.05 19.87 20.54
N LEU A 561 18.21 20.20 21.10
CA LEU A 561 19.50 20.02 20.44
C LEU A 561 20.19 18.77 21.00
N TYR A 562 20.52 17.84 20.11
CA TYR A 562 21.21 16.60 20.45
C TYR A 562 22.65 16.63 19.94
N GLN A 563 23.58 16.16 20.77
CA GLN A 563 24.90 15.74 20.33
C GLN A 563 24.84 14.26 19.94
N VAL A 564 25.09 13.97 18.68
CA VAL A 564 25.10 12.59 18.14
C VAL A 564 26.51 12.01 18.08
N ALA A 565 26.60 10.68 18.08
CA ALA A 565 27.86 9.95 18.05
C ALA A 565 28.59 10.04 16.69
N ASN A 566 27.84 10.09 15.59
CA ASN A 566 28.32 10.21 14.21
C ASN A 566 27.16 10.62 13.27
N GLU A 567 27.46 10.76 11.97
CA GLU A 567 26.52 11.18 10.93
C GLU A 567 25.43 10.14 10.58
N ASP A 568 25.59 8.88 10.99
CA ASP A 568 24.63 7.80 10.73
C ASP A 568 23.53 7.70 11.81
N VAL A 569 23.63 8.47 12.89
CA VAL A 569 22.64 8.47 13.98
C VAL A 569 21.36 9.15 13.51
N SER A 570 20.25 8.39 13.51
CA SER A 570 18.95 8.87 13.07
C SER A 570 18.14 9.48 14.22
N VAL A 571 17.04 10.15 13.88
CA VAL A 571 16.09 10.70 14.87
C VAL A 571 15.51 9.58 15.77
N ALA A 572 15.36 8.37 15.25
CA ALA A 572 14.89 7.20 16.01
C ALA A 572 15.89 6.74 17.09
N ASP A 573 17.17 7.06 16.94
CA ASP A 573 18.24 6.68 17.88
C ASP A 573 18.42 7.69 19.02
N LEU A 574 17.69 8.82 19.01
CA LEU A 574 17.86 9.91 19.99
C LEU A 574 17.55 9.49 21.43
N GLY A 575 16.80 8.40 21.61
CA GLY A 575 16.52 7.78 22.91
C GLY A 575 17.64 6.86 23.44
N ASP A 576 18.56 6.41 22.58
CA ASP A 576 19.72 5.61 23.01
C ASP A 576 20.86 6.52 23.46
N VAL A 577 21.16 6.48 24.76
CA VAL A 577 22.22 7.27 25.41
C VAL A 577 23.64 6.97 24.87
N ASN A 578 23.81 5.88 24.13
CA ASN A 578 25.06 5.53 23.46
C ASN A 578 25.17 6.16 22.06
N GLN A 579 24.04 6.54 21.45
CA GLN A 579 23.99 7.13 20.10
C GLN A 579 23.81 8.65 20.14
N ALA A 580 23.03 9.17 21.09
CA ALA A 580 22.76 10.60 21.20
C ALA A 580 22.64 11.08 22.65
N ARG A 581 22.85 12.38 22.85
CA ARG A 581 22.63 13.06 24.14
C ARG A 581 21.99 14.41 23.93
N LEU A 582 20.89 14.66 24.64
CA LEU A 582 20.28 15.99 24.70
C LEU A 582 21.25 16.97 25.40
N VAL A 583 21.63 18.04 24.71
CA VAL A 583 22.57 19.06 25.21
C VAL A 583 21.91 20.41 25.48
N PHE A 584 20.78 20.69 24.83
CA PHE A 584 20.01 21.90 25.05
C PHE A 584 18.53 21.66 24.73
N GLN A 585 17.64 22.32 25.48
CA GLN A 585 16.21 22.33 25.22
C GLN A 585 15.65 23.70 25.62
N CYS A 586 14.78 24.25 24.77
CA CYS A 586 13.98 25.43 25.08
C CYS A 586 12.56 25.27 24.53
N ASP A 587 11.64 26.06 25.07
CA ASP A 587 10.27 26.19 24.62
C ASP A 587 9.92 27.65 24.30
N VAL A 588 8.80 27.84 23.59
CA VAL A 588 8.20 29.16 23.37
C VAL A 588 7.59 29.66 24.69
N GLU A 589 7.80 30.93 25.05
CA GLU A 589 7.22 31.51 26.27
C GLU A 589 5.73 31.86 26.07
N ASP A 590 4.87 30.84 26.00
CA ASP A 590 3.42 30.97 25.77
C ASP A 590 2.56 30.44 26.93
N GLY A 591 3.18 29.84 27.95
CA GLY A 591 2.51 29.28 29.13
C GLY A 591 2.02 27.83 28.97
N ILE A 592 2.36 27.16 27.87
CA ILE A 592 2.11 25.73 27.66
C ILE A 592 3.18 24.91 28.41
N GLY A 593 2.77 24.22 29.48
CA GLY A 593 3.69 23.46 30.34
C GLY A 593 3.80 21.98 30.01
N GLN A 594 2.94 21.46 29.12
CA GLN A 594 2.94 20.07 28.71
C GLN A 594 2.83 20.00 27.19
N ILE A 595 3.91 19.54 26.57
CA ILE A 595 3.97 19.23 25.15
C ILE A 595 3.70 17.72 25.02
N VAL A 596 2.73 17.36 24.20
CA VAL A 596 2.41 15.96 23.88
C VAL A 596 2.60 15.80 22.39
N ASN A 597 3.51 14.92 21.99
CA ASN A 597 3.57 14.41 20.63
C ASN A 597 2.67 13.17 20.62
N TYR A 598 1.48 13.28 20.01
CA TYR A 598 0.43 12.26 20.07
C TYR A 598 0.77 11.03 19.23
#